data_AF-A0A661ZDK5-F1
#
_entry.id   AF-A0A661ZDK5-F1
#
_cell.length_a   1.000
_cell.length_b   1.000
_cell.length_c   1.000
_cell.angle_alpha   90.00
_cell.angle_beta   90.00
_cell.angle_gamma   90.00
#
_symmetry.space_group_name_H-M   'P 1'
#
loop_
_entity.id
_entity.type
_entity.pdbx_description
1 polymer ?
#
loop_
_entity_poly.entity_id
_entity_poly.type
_entity_poly.pdbx_seq_one_letter_code
_entity_poly.pdbx_strand_id
1 'polypeptide(L)' 'MTSFIIAGIIGPWQIVLIVVIVVLLFGGKKIPELMKGLGQGMKEFKNATKDKDKEDEIESTKDEKTSEK' A
#
# COMPACT_ATOMS: atom_id res chain seq x y z
N MET A 1 -11.27 -8.39 35.41
CA MET A 1 -11.51 -9.08 34.13
C MET A 1 -12.33 -8.26 33.15
N THR A 2 -13.38 -7.53 33.58
CA THR A 2 -14.17 -6.64 32.70
C THR A 2 -13.53 -5.28 32.43
N SER A 3 -12.65 -4.78 33.31
CA SER A 3 -12.05 -3.44 33.19
C SER A 3 -11.07 -3.26 32.01
N PHE A 4 -10.48 -4.35 31.49
CA PHE A 4 -9.59 -4.30 30.33
C PHE A 4 -10.33 -4.09 28.99
N ILE A 5 -11.66 -4.25 28.96
CA ILE A 5 -12.47 -4.08 27.74
C ILE A 5 -12.74 -2.60 27.44
N ILE A 6 -12.73 -1.73 28.47
CA ILE A 6 -13.24 -0.35 28.37
C ILE A 6 -12.10 0.69 28.38
N ALA A 7 -10.93 0.35 28.92
CA ALA A 7 -9.82 1.29 29.09
C ALA A 7 -8.96 1.46 27.82
N GLY A 8 -9.50 2.12 26.78
CA GLY A 8 -8.79 2.92 25.76
C GLY A 8 -7.70 2.29 24.87
N ILE A 9 -7.18 1.13 25.22
CA ILE A 9 -6.20 0.36 24.47
C ILE A 9 -6.98 -0.86 23.99
N ILE A 10 -7.41 -0.83 22.74
CA ILE A 10 -7.96 -2.01 22.08
C ILE A 10 -6.84 -3.07 22.14
N GLY A 11 -6.97 -3.98 23.10
CA GLY A 11 -5.98 -5.01 23.32
C GLY A 11 -5.88 -5.92 22.09
N PRO A 12 -4.76 -6.65 21.93
CA PRO A 12 -4.59 -7.61 20.85
C PRO A 12 -5.75 -8.63 20.83
N TRP A 13 -6.37 -8.92 21.98
CA TRP A 13 -7.52 -9.82 22.05
C TRP A 13 -8.78 -9.29 21.36
N GLN A 14 -9.10 -8.01 21.52
CA GLN A 14 -10.26 -7.39 20.88
C GLN A 14 -10.06 -7.28 19.37
N ILE A 15 -8.84 -6.97 18.92
CA ILE A 15 -8.48 -6.95 17.49
C ILE A 15 -8.71 -8.33 16.87
N VAL A 16 -8.24 -9.40 17.53
CA VAL A 16 -8.46 -10.77 17.04
C VAL A 16 -9.96 -11.09 16.94
N LEU A 17 -10.77 -10.71 17.94
CA LEU A 17 -12.22 -10.94 17.90
C LEU A 17 -12.88 -10.22 16.71
N ILE A 18 -12.50 -8.97 16.45
CA ILE A 18 -13.00 -8.19 15.30
C ILE A 18 -12.59 -8.87 13.98
N VAL A 19 -11.32 -9.27 13.86
CA VAL A 19 -10.83 -9.96 12.66
C VAL A 19 -11.59 -11.27 12.43
N VAL A 20 -11.88 -12.04 13.47
CA VAL A 20 -12.69 -13.27 13.37
C VAL A 20 -14.09 -12.98 12.85
N ILE A 21 -14.76 -11.95 13.37
CA ILE A 21 -16.09 -11.53 12.87
C ILE A 21 -16.03 -11.12 11.40
N VAL A 22 -15.05 -10.31 11.01
CA VAL A 22 -14.85 -9.88 9.63
C VAL A 22 -14.63 -11.09 8.72
N VAL A 23 -13.81 -12.05 9.14
CA VAL A 23 -13.56 -13.29 8.40
C VAL A 23 -14.80 -14.17 8.29
N LEU A 24 -15.68 -14.19 9.29
CA LEU A 24 -16.95 -14.91 9.22
C LEU A 24 -17.93 -14.24 8.25
N LEU A 25 -18.00 -12.91 8.23
CA LEU A 25 -18.91 -12.16 7.34
C LEU A 25 -18.45 -12.18 5.87
N PHE A 26 -17.16 -11.95 5.63
CA PHE A 26 -16.61 -11.84 4.27
C PHE A 26 -16.02 -13.16 3.75
N GLY A 27 -15.76 -14.13 4.63
CA GLY A 27 -15.05 -15.36 4.32
C GLY A 27 -13.54 -15.18 4.32
N GLY A 28 -12.80 -16.17 4.85
CA GLY A 28 -11.33 -16.11 4.97
C GLY A 28 -10.57 -15.99 3.64
N LYS A 29 -11.25 -16.22 2.50
CA LYS A 29 -10.67 -16.10 1.16
C LYS A 29 -10.78 -14.70 0.55
N LYS A 30 -11.76 -13.88 0.94
CA LYS A 30 -11.99 -12.57 0.28
C LYS A 30 -10.99 -11.51 0.68
N ILE A 31 -10.59 -11.45 1.95
CA ILE A 31 -9.56 -10.52 2.44
C ILE A 31 -8.23 -10.66 1.65
N PRO A 32 -7.62 -11.87 1.53
CA PRO A 32 -6.36 -12.02 0.79
C PRO A 32 -6.52 -11.84 -0.72
N GLU A 33 -7.68 -12.13 -1.28
CA GLU A 33 -7.97 -11.90 -2.70
C GLU A 33 -8.04 -10.40 -3.03
N LEU A 34 -8.71 -9.61 -2.18
CA LEU A 34 -8.74 -8.15 -2.27
C LEU A 34 -7.35 -7.53 -2.08
N MET A 35 -6.57 -8.02 -1.10
CA MET A 35 -5.20 -7.56 -0.88
C MET A 35 -4.29 -7.85 -2.08
N LYS A 36 -4.44 -9.01 -2.73
CA LYS A 36 -3.68 -9.33 -3.95
C LYS A 36 -4.01 -8.37 -5.09
N GLY A 37 -5.30 -8.12 -5.34
CA GLY A 37 -5.73 -7.18 -6.37
C GLY A 37 -5.25 -5.75 -6.11
N LEU A 38 -5.41 -5.26 -4.87
CA LEU A 38 -4.95 -3.93 -4.47
C LEU A 38 -3.41 -3.81 -4.54
N GLY A 39 -2.70 -4.86 -4.16
CA GLY A 39 -1.23 -4.92 -4.20
C GLY A 39 -0.68 -4.93 -5.62
N GLN A 40 -1.33 -5.64 -6.55
CA GLN A 40 -0.98 -5.60 -7.97
C GLN A 40 -1.20 -4.20 -8.56
N GLY A 41 -2.37 -3.59 -8.29
CA GLY A 41 -2.66 -2.22 -8.73
C GLY A 41 -1.68 -1.19 -8.18
N MET A 42 -1.33 -1.27 -6.89
CA MET A 42 -0.33 -0.39 -6.27
C MET A 42 1.07 -0.60 -6.87
N LYS A 43 1.43 -1.84 -7.24
CA LYS A 43 2.72 -2.17 -7.87
C LYS A 43 2.80 -1.59 -9.29
N GLU A 44 1.75 -1.75 -10.09
CA GLU A 44 1.66 -1.18 -11.43
C GLU A 44 1.67 0.34 -11.39
N PHE A 45 0.92 0.95 -10.45
CA PHE A 45 0.91 2.39 -10.23
C PHE A 45 2.31 2.92 -9.89
N LYS A 46 3.00 2.27 -8.95
CA LYS A 46 4.37 2.65 -8.56
C LYS A 46 5.37 2.50 -9.71
N ASN A 47 5.23 1.48 -10.56
CA ASN A 47 6.10 1.29 -11.72
C ASN A 47 5.86 2.38 -12.76
N ALA A 48 4.60 2.67 -13.08
CA ALA A 48 4.25 3.73 -14.02
C ALA A 48 4.71 5.13 -13.56
N THR A 49 4.63 5.43 -12.25
CA THR A 49 5.20 6.67 -11.71
C THR A 49 6.72 6.69 -11.82
N LYS A 50 7.40 5.58 -11.47
CA LYS A 50 8.87 5.50 -11.56
C LYS A 50 9.42 5.62 -12.97
N ASP A 51 8.74 5.07 -13.97
CA ASP A 51 9.18 5.17 -15.35
C ASP A 51 9.04 6.61 -15.86
N LYS A 52 8.01 7.35 -15.41
CA LYS A 52 7.88 8.80 -15.67
C LYS A 52 8.99 9.61 -14.99
N ASP A 53 9.26 9.36 -13.71
CA ASP A 53 10.33 10.05 -12.99
C ASP A 53 11.71 9.82 -13.62
N LYS A 54 11.92 8.66 -14.27
CA LYS A 54 13.17 8.35 -15.00
C LYS A 54 13.24 8.96 -16.39
N GLU A 55 12.11 9.20 -17.04
CA GLU A 55 12.09 9.85 -18.35
C GLU A 55 12.35 11.37 -18.22
N ASP A 56 11.89 11.97 -17.12
CA ASP A 56 12.16 13.38 -16.78
C ASP A 56 13.65 13.64 -16.37
N GLU A 57 14.39 12.62 -15.91
CA GLU A 57 15.82 12.74 -15.55
C GLU A 57 16.75 12.69 -16.78
N ILE A 58 16.27 12.19 -17.94
CA ILE A 58 17.10 12.04 -19.15
C ILE A 58 17.03 13.30 -20.05
N GLU A 59 16.01 14.14 -19.93
CA GLU A 59 15.88 15.39 -20.71
C GLU A 59 16.69 16.57 -20.15
N SER A 60 17.17 16.51 -18.90
CA SER A 60 17.95 17.61 -18.29
C SER A 60 19.47 17.56 -18.56
N THR A 61 19.96 16.55 -19.31
CA THR A 61 21.36 16.46 -19.75
C THR A 61 21.45 16.42 -21.29
N LYS A 62 20.93 17.45 -21.98
CA LYS A 62 21.22 17.62 -23.42
C LYS A 62 21.44 19.06 -23.89
N ASP A 63 21.17 20.04 -23.04
CA ASP A 63 21.37 21.47 -23.32
C ASP A 63 22.68 22.02 -22.73
N GLU A 64 23.82 21.34 -22.87
CA GLU A 64 25.13 21.95 -22.59
C GLU A 64 26.27 21.32 -23.42
N LYS A 65 26.14 21.24 -24.75
CA LYS A 65 27.29 20.91 -25.62
C LYS A 65 27.16 21.35 -27.08
N THR A 66 26.62 22.54 -27.35
CA THR A 66 26.70 23.16 -28.69
C THR A 66 26.85 24.67 -28.56
N SER A 67 27.97 25.13 -28.00
CA SER A 67 28.47 26.49 -28.20
C SER A 67 29.88 26.63 -27.62
N GLU A 68 30.87 25.97 -28.22
CA GLU A 68 32.22 26.54 -28.34
C GLU A 68 32.99 25.75 -29.40
N LYS A 69 32.94 26.25 -30.63
CA LYS A 69 33.82 25.85 -31.73
C LYS A 69 34.19 27.09 -32.52
#